data_AF-A0A922VMS5-F1
#
_entry.id   AF-A0A922VMS5-F1
#
_cell.length_a   1.000
_cell.length_b   1.000
_cell.length_c   1.000
_cell.angle_alpha   90.00
_cell.angle_beta   90.00
_cell.angle_gamma   90.00
#
_symmetry.space_group_name_H-M   'P 1'
#
loop_
_entity.id
_entity.type
_entity.pdbx_description
1 polymer ?
#
loop_
_entity_poly.entity_id
_entity_poly.type
_entity_poly.pdbx_seq_one_letter_code
_entity_poly.pdbx_strand_id
1 'polypeptide(L)'
;MERRAIAWWSGPRAVQLRAIRDGLTVAGLLFAAYLFLVVAPQAQTFGFDAMSYWGYDPDDPYRLAHGSLGSFVYSPVIARLFAPFTWLPWATFLWLWTAMLVGTVIWLGRRGWPDGAAWTGPLMVLAFPPVAVELYHGNVHLLIAAAIALGFRYPAAWSFVLLTKVTPGIGLLWFVVRREWRPLIVVGTVTGLLVAAIPLAVRLPLAAALVVWGARTDRRWTVPAAAALALPVLWFAGLSILAAIPALRRPELRGTHAVGSPHAAAAKMP
;
A
#
# COMPACT_ATOMS: atom_id res chain seq x y z
N MET A 1 -6.37 19.83 42.23
CA MET A 1 -5.09 19.34 41.64
C MET A 1 -5.25 18.95 40.16
N GLU A 2 -5.97 19.73 39.33
CA GLU A 2 -6.32 19.32 37.95
C GLU A 2 -5.69 20.16 36.82
N ARG A 3 -4.93 21.22 37.14
CA ARG A 3 -4.43 22.17 36.10
C ARG A 3 -3.05 21.84 35.51
N ARG A 4 -2.45 20.67 35.80
CA ARG A 4 -1.07 20.35 35.34
C ARG A 4 -0.98 19.47 34.08
N ALA A 5 -2.08 18.91 33.58
CA ALA A 5 -2.04 17.99 32.44
C ALA A 5 -2.13 18.67 31.05
N ILE A 6 -2.58 19.93 30.97
CA ILE A 6 -2.84 20.60 29.68
C ILE A 6 -1.58 21.26 29.07
N ALA A 7 -0.58 21.60 29.90
CA ALA A 7 0.59 22.41 29.45
C ALA A 7 1.61 21.67 28.56
N TRP A 8 1.58 20.33 28.50
CA TRP A 8 2.57 19.54 27.73
C TRP A 8 2.27 19.46 26.23
N TRP A 9 1.04 19.72 25.81
CA TRP A 9 0.60 19.61 24.40
C TRP A 9 0.77 20.90 23.59
N SER A 10 1.23 21.98 24.23
CA SER A 10 1.35 23.33 23.68
C SER A 10 2.77 23.90 23.74
N GLY A 11 3.79 23.04 23.77
CA GLY A 11 5.19 23.47 23.68
C GLY A 11 5.58 23.92 22.26
N PRO A 12 6.62 24.77 22.10
CA PRO A 12 7.08 25.27 20.79
C PRO A 12 7.32 24.16 19.74
N ARG A 13 7.84 23.01 20.19
CA ARG A 13 8.06 21.84 19.34
C ARG A 13 6.77 21.23 18.80
N ALA A 14 5.70 21.20 19.58
CA ALA A 14 4.40 20.69 19.14
C ALA A 14 3.78 21.61 18.08
N VAL A 15 3.92 22.92 18.24
CA VAL A 15 3.49 23.93 17.27
C VAL A 15 4.29 23.79 15.97
N GLN A 16 5.61 23.68 16.05
CA GLN A 16 6.48 23.46 14.88
C GLN A 16 6.12 22.18 14.11
N LEU A 17 5.89 21.07 14.81
CA LEU A 17 5.50 19.81 14.16
C LEU A 17 4.13 19.91 13.47
N ARG A 18 3.16 20.64 14.05
CA ARG A 18 1.87 20.92 13.39
C ARG A 18 2.06 21.80 12.16
N ALA A 19 2.84 22.88 12.27
CA ALA A 19 3.12 23.76 11.14
C ALA A 19 3.81 23.01 9.98
N ILE A 20 4.79 22.16 10.27
CA ILE A 20 5.45 21.31 9.26
C ILE A 20 4.44 20.35 8.63
N ARG A 21 3.63 19.67 9.45
CA ARG A 21 2.60 18.75 8.98
C ARG A 21 1.60 19.44 8.06
N ASP A 22 1.08 20.59 8.47
CA ASP A 22 0.06 21.32 7.75
C ASP A 22 0.66 21.92 6.46
N GLY A 23 1.89 22.43 6.50
CA GLY A 23 2.63 22.87 5.33
C GLY A 23 2.89 21.75 4.31
N LEU A 24 3.33 20.57 4.76
CA LEU A 24 3.47 19.39 3.91
C LEU A 24 2.13 18.92 3.33
N THR A 25 1.05 19.01 4.11
CA THR A 25 -0.29 18.68 3.65
C THR A 25 -0.74 19.62 2.53
N VAL A 26 -0.56 20.93 2.72
CA VAL A 26 -0.88 21.93 1.68
C VAL A 26 -0.03 21.70 0.43
N ALA A 27 1.29 21.54 0.56
CA ALA A 27 2.17 21.29 -0.57
C ALA A 27 1.78 20.02 -1.34
N GLY A 28 1.45 18.96 -0.62
CA GLY A 28 0.97 17.71 -1.18
C GLY A 28 -0.37 17.80 -1.90
N LEU A 29 -1.33 18.56 -1.34
CA LEU A 29 -2.61 18.82 -1.99
C LEU A 29 -2.46 19.69 -3.24
N LEU A 30 -1.56 20.68 -3.21
CA LEU A 30 -1.21 21.46 -4.40
C LEU A 30 -0.58 20.59 -5.49
N PHE A 31 0.29 19.66 -5.11
CA PHE A 31 0.83 18.66 -6.04
C PHE A 31 -0.28 17.78 -6.65
N ALA A 32 -1.21 17.27 -5.82
CA ALA A 32 -2.34 16.49 -6.31
C ALA A 32 -3.22 17.31 -7.25
N ALA A 33 -3.54 18.56 -6.89
CA ALA A 33 -4.31 19.46 -7.74
C ALA A 33 -3.59 19.73 -9.07
N TYR A 34 -2.29 20.00 -9.05
CA TYR A 34 -1.49 20.16 -10.26
C TYR A 34 -1.53 18.89 -11.15
N LEU A 35 -1.36 17.72 -10.54
CA LEU A 35 -1.41 16.44 -11.25
C LEU A 35 -2.76 16.23 -11.95
N PHE A 36 -3.88 16.49 -11.27
CA PHE A 36 -5.21 16.24 -11.83
C PHE A 36 -5.76 17.35 -12.71
N LEU A 37 -5.43 18.62 -12.45
CA LEU A 37 -5.99 19.77 -13.16
C LEU A 37 -5.09 20.25 -14.31
N VAL A 38 -3.79 19.94 -14.28
CA VAL A 38 -2.83 20.38 -15.30
C VAL A 38 -2.25 19.19 -16.06
N VAL A 39 -1.66 18.23 -15.35
CA VAL A 39 -0.97 17.10 -16.01
C VAL A 39 -1.97 16.15 -16.66
N ALA A 40 -3.03 15.74 -15.95
CA ALA A 40 -3.99 14.77 -16.48
C ALA A 40 -4.67 15.19 -17.79
N PRO A 41 -5.18 16.44 -17.92
CA PRO A 41 -5.79 16.88 -19.17
C PRO A 41 -4.79 17.04 -20.32
N GLN A 42 -3.52 17.32 -20.03
CA GLN A 42 -2.48 17.48 -21.06
C GLN A 42 -1.93 16.13 -21.52
N ALA A 43 -1.63 15.24 -20.58
CA ALA A 43 -1.01 13.95 -20.84
C ALA A 43 -2.01 12.92 -21.38
N GLN A 44 -3.30 13.04 -21.01
CA GLN A 44 -4.35 12.08 -21.42
C GLN A 44 -4.01 10.62 -21.06
N THR A 45 -3.26 10.41 -19.97
CA THR A 45 -2.85 9.07 -19.48
C THR A 45 -3.48 8.73 -18.13
N PHE A 46 -4.57 9.39 -17.75
CA PHE A 46 -5.31 9.06 -16.54
C PHE A 46 -5.86 7.62 -16.62
N GLY A 47 -5.59 6.81 -15.60
CA GLY A 47 -5.95 5.39 -15.58
C GLY A 47 -5.03 4.48 -16.39
N PHE A 48 -3.79 4.91 -16.70
CA PHE A 48 -2.84 4.13 -17.48
C PHE A 48 -2.65 2.69 -16.96
N ASP A 49 -2.43 2.50 -15.66
CA ASP A 49 -2.28 1.17 -15.07
C ASP A 49 -3.62 0.43 -14.96
N ALA A 50 -4.73 1.17 -14.91
CA ALA A 50 -6.07 0.58 -14.88
C ALA A 50 -6.40 -0.17 -16.18
N MET A 51 -5.76 0.17 -17.30
CA MET A 51 -5.86 -0.57 -18.55
C MET A 51 -5.45 -2.04 -18.41
N SER A 52 -4.49 -2.36 -17.55
CA SER A 52 -4.07 -3.75 -17.30
C SER A 52 -5.13 -4.60 -16.59
N TYR A 53 -6.18 -3.99 -16.02
CA TYR A 53 -7.28 -4.73 -15.39
C TYR A 53 -8.52 -4.87 -16.29
N TRP A 54 -8.63 -4.03 -17.30
CA TRP A 54 -9.82 -3.93 -18.16
C TRP A 54 -9.57 -4.36 -19.60
N GLY A 55 -8.42 -4.00 -20.17
CA GLY A 55 -8.12 -4.15 -21.59
C GLY A 55 -7.40 -5.44 -21.98
N TYR A 56 -7.38 -6.45 -21.10
CA TYR A 56 -6.76 -7.74 -21.40
C TYR A 56 -7.80 -8.72 -21.96
N ASP A 57 -7.34 -9.73 -22.69
CA ASP A 57 -8.17 -10.80 -23.23
C ASP A 57 -8.47 -11.86 -22.15
N PRO A 58 -9.72 -12.10 -21.72
CA PRO A 58 -10.02 -13.11 -20.71
C PRO A 58 -9.67 -14.54 -21.11
N ASP A 59 -9.66 -14.86 -22.41
CA ASP A 59 -9.36 -16.19 -22.93
C ASP A 59 -7.85 -16.42 -23.11
N ASP A 60 -7.09 -15.34 -23.34
CA ASP A 60 -5.62 -15.35 -23.38
C ASP A 60 -5.02 -14.14 -22.60
N PRO A 61 -5.11 -14.14 -21.26
CA PRO A 61 -4.76 -12.97 -20.45
C PRO A 61 -3.27 -12.59 -20.50
N TYR A 62 -2.41 -13.54 -20.84
CA TYR A 62 -0.95 -13.36 -20.82
C TYR A 62 -0.35 -13.13 -22.21
N ARG A 63 -1.19 -12.87 -23.22
CA ARG A 63 -0.78 -12.60 -24.59
C ARG A 63 0.24 -11.46 -24.72
N LEU A 64 0.07 -10.41 -23.92
CA LEU A 64 0.92 -9.22 -23.96
C LEU A 64 2.14 -9.36 -23.05
N ALA A 65 3.31 -8.98 -23.55
CA ALA A 65 4.54 -8.97 -22.78
C ALA A 65 4.45 -8.01 -21.58
N HIS A 66 5.10 -8.37 -20.47
CA HIS A 66 5.17 -7.52 -19.28
C HIS A 66 5.72 -6.14 -19.61
N GLY A 67 5.02 -5.09 -19.17
CA GLY A 67 5.39 -3.69 -19.43
C GLY A 67 4.75 -3.10 -20.69
N SER A 68 4.04 -3.91 -21.49
CA SER A 68 3.17 -3.39 -22.55
C SER A 68 1.90 -2.79 -21.95
N LEU A 69 1.37 -1.75 -22.58
CA LEU A 69 0.09 -1.14 -22.18
C LEU A 69 -1.02 -2.21 -22.19
N GLY A 70 -1.77 -2.30 -21.09
CA GLY A 70 -2.83 -3.29 -20.94
C GLY A 70 -2.34 -4.71 -20.65
N SER A 71 -1.03 -4.94 -20.48
CA SER A 71 -0.52 -6.28 -20.12
C SER A 71 -1.05 -6.71 -18.75
N PHE A 72 -1.67 -7.89 -18.69
CA PHE A 72 -2.15 -8.48 -17.45
C PHE A 72 -1.04 -9.29 -16.79
N VAL A 73 -0.71 -8.94 -15.54
CA VAL A 73 0.49 -9.46 -14.85
C VAL A 73 0.15 -10.13 -13.52
N TYR A 74 -1.12 -10.43 -13.32
CA TYR A 74 -1.69 -10.96 -12.09
C TYR A 74 -2.05 -12.45 -12.24
N SER A 75 -2.40 -13.11 -11.14
CA SER A 75 -2.71 -14.55 -11.17
C SER A 75 -3.97 -14.90 -11.99
N PRO A 76 -4.11 -16.14 -12.48
CA PRO A 76 -5.30 -16.56 -13.26
C PRO A 76 -6.62 -16.47 -12.47
N VAL A 77 -6.54 -16.45 -11.13
CA VAL A 77 -7.69 -16.22 -10.26
C VAL A 77 -8.14 -14.76 -10.37
N ILE A 78 -7.20 -13.81 -10.33
CA ILE A 78 -7.51 -12.39 -10.51
C ILE A 78 -8.03 -12.13 -11.92
N ALA A 79 -7.50 -12.79 -12.95
CA ALA A 79 -8.04 -12.67 -14.32
C ALA A 79 -9.53 -13.03 -14.32
N ARG A 80 -9.90 -14.22 -13.81
CA ARG A 80 -11.31 -14.63 -13.73
C ARG A 80 -12.21 -13.66 -12.96
N LEU A 81 -11.70 -13.05 -11.89
CA LEU A 81 -12.45 -12.04 -11.12
C LEU A 81 -12.63 -10.73 -11.90
N PHE A 82 -11.66 -10.35 -12.72
CA PHE A 82 -11.72 -9.12 -13.51
C PHE A 82 -12.42 -9.30 -14.86
N ALA A 83 -12.59 -10.53 -15.35
CA ALA A 83 -13.21 -10.82 -16.65
C ALA A 83 -14.59 -10.15 -16.86
N PRO A 84 -15.52 -10.11 -15.89
CA PRO A 84 -16.80 -9.44 -16.10
C PRO A 84 -16.67 -7.92 -16.31
N PHE A 85 -15.59 -7.31 -15.80
CA PHE A 85 -15.38 -5.87 -15.90
C PHE A 85 -14.88 -5.45 -17.28
N THR A 86 -14.31 -6.36 -18.07
CA THR A 86 -13.87 -6.07 -19.45
C THR A 86 -15.05 -5.79 -20.38
N TRP A 87 -16.26 -6.21 -20.00
CA TRP A 87 -17.50 -5.93 -20.73
C TRP A 87 -18.06 -4.52 -20.49
N LEU A 88 -17.55 -3.80 -19.48
CA LEU A 88 -17.96 -2.43 -19.22
C LEU A 88 -17.32 -1.48 -20.23
N PRO A 89 -18.00 -0.38 -20.61
CA PRO A 89 -17.32 0.72 -21.29
C PRO A 89 -16.13 1.21 -20.46
N TRP A 90 -15.01 1.54 -21.11
CA TRP A 90 -13.77 1.96 -20.45
C TRP A 90 -14.00 3.05 -19.39
N ALA A 91 -14.74 4.10 -19.73
CA ALA A 91 -15.03 5.20 -18.82
C ALA A 91 -15.78 4.72 -17.57
N THR A 92 -16.75 3.81 -17.71
CA THR A 92 -17.50 3.25 -16.59
C THR A 92 -16.61 2.45 -15.66
N PHE A 93 -15.77 1.56 -16.22
CA PHE A 93 -14.79 0.82 -15.42
C PHE A 93 -13.85 1.77 -14.68
N LEU A 94 -13.28 2.74 -15.39
CA LEU A 94 -12.31 3.68 -14.83
C LEU A 94 -12.92 4.51 -13.70
N TRP A 95 -14.15 5.00 -13.83
CA TRP A 95 -14.82 5.76 -12.76
C TRP A 95 -15.15 4.89 -11.55
N LEU A 96 -15.62 3.66 -11.75
CA LEU A 96 -15.87 2.71 -10.64
C LEU A 96 -14.58 2.35 -9.92
N TRP A 97 -13.51 2.08 -10.67
CA TRP A 97 -12.20 1.78 -10.14
C TRP A 97 -11.63 2.96 -9.35
N THR A 98 -11.71 4.16 -9.92
CA THR A 98 -11.27 5.40 -9.27
C THR A 98 -12.08 5.66 -7.99
N ALA A 99 -13.40 5.50 -8.02
CA ALA A 99 -14.25 5.66 -6.84
C ALA A 99 -13.87 4.69 -5.72
N MET A 100 -13.53 3.44 -6.06
CA MET A 100 -13.04 2.46 -5.08
C MET A 100 -11.69 2.88 -4.48
N LEU A 101 -10.75 3.37 -5.30
CA LEU A 101 -9.46 3.84 -4.81
C LEU A 101 -9.60 5.09 -3.92
N VAL A 102 -10.46 6.05 -4.31
CA VAL A 102 -10.79 7.23 -3.49
C VAL A 102 -11.44 6.82 -2.17
N GLY A 103 -12.39 5.88 -2.22
CA GLY A 103 -13.00 5.30 -1.03
C GLY A 103 -11.96 4.64 -0.12
N THR A 104 -10.95 4.00 -0.71
CA THR A 104 -9.82 3.41 0.02
C THR A 104 -8.94 4.47 0.68
N VAL A 105 -8.65 5.59 0.00
CA VAL A 105 -7.92 6.73 0.59
C VAL A 105 -8.68 7.32 1.77
N ILE A 106 -9.99 7.55 1.62
CA ILE A 106 -10.85 8.02 2.70
C ILE A 106 -10.83 7.03 3.86
N TRP A 107 -10.97 5.73 3.56
CA TRP A 107 -10.94 4.69 4.58
C TRP A 107 -9.59 4.59 5.27
N LEU A 108 -8.45 4.73 4.58
CA LEU A 108 -7.09 4.72 5.16
C LEU A 108 -6.83 5.96 6.04
N GLY A 109 -7.39 7.11 5.67
CA GLY A 109 -7.26 8.35 6.44
C GLY A 109 -8.19 8.45 7.66
N ARG A 110 -9.31 7.71 7.68
CA ARG A 110 -10.32 7.79 8.75
C ARG A 110 -9.73 7.44 10.14
N ARG A 111 -10.10 8.15 11.22
CA ARG A 111 -9.83 7.77 12.64
C ARG A 111 -8.38 7.46 13.09
N GLY A 112 -7.36 7.61 12.24
CA GLY A 112 -5.95 7.34 12.59
C GLY A 112 -5.18 8.55 13.15
N TRP A 113 -5.82 9.73 13.18
CA TRP A 113 -5.17 11.00 13.53
C TRP A 113 -5.67 11.62 14.84
N PRO A 114 -4.79 12.31 15.61
CA PRO A 114 -5.12 12.82 16.94
C PRO A 114 -6.21 13.88 16.98
N ASP A 115 -6.47 14.57 15.87
CA ASP A 115 -7.18 15.86 15.89
C ASP A 115 -8.72 15.75 15.69
N GLY A 116 -9.31 14.54 15.68
CA GLY A 116 -10.76 14.34 15.72
C GLY A 116 -11.58 14.81 14.51
N ALA A 117 -11.03 15.66 13.64
CA ALA A 117 -11.66 16.15 12.43
C ALA A 117 -11.74 15.03 11.38
N ALA A 118 -12.96 14.76 10.91
CA ALA A 118 -13.26 13.61 10.04
C ALA A 118 -12.45 13.60 8.73
N TRP A 119 -12.06 14.78 8.22
CA TRP A 119 -11.42 14.95 6.92
C TRP A 119 -9.91 15.18 6.95
N THR A 120 -9.32 15.50 8.10
CA THR A 120 -7.88 15.79 8.18
C THR A 120 -7.04 14.58 7.77
N GLY A 121 -7.36 13.39 8.27
CA GLY A 121 -6.63 12.17 7.92
C GLY A 121 -6.72 11.82 6.43
N PRO A 122 -7.93 11.75 5.82
CA PRO A 122 -8.08 11.53 4.37
C PRO A 122 -7.31 12.55 3.52
N LEU A 123 -7.37 13.84 3.87
CA LEU A 123 -6.64 14.88 3.15
C LEU A 123 -5.13 14.71 3.26
N MET A 124 -4.63 14.31 4.44
CA MET A 124 -3.21 14.01 4.63
C MET A 124 -2.75 12.78 3.86
N VAL A 125 -3.60 11.75 3.73
CA VAL A 125 -3.30 10.58 2.90
C VAL A 125 -3.27 10.98 1.42
N LEU A 126 -4.23 11.77 0.96
CA LEU A 126 -4.23 12.31 -0.41
C LEU A 126 -3.04 13.22 -0.69
N ALA A 127 -2.64 14.03 0.30
CA ALA A 127 -1.48 14.92 0.21
C ALA A 127 -0.15 14.16 0.11
N PHE A 128 -0.10 12.87 0.43
CA PHE A 128 1.11 12.10 0.24
C PHE A 128 1.32 11.84 -1.27
N PRO A 129 2.33 12.43 -1.93
CA PRO A 129 2.39 12.44 -3.39
C PRO A 129 2.33 11.06 -4.08
N PRO A 130 2.91 9.97 -3.53
CA PRO A 130 2.70 8.62 -4.06
C PRO A 130 1.24 8.20 -4.17
N VAL A 131 0.37 8.62 -3.24
CA VAL A 131 -1.07 8.33 -3.27
C VAL A 131 -1.74 9.07 -4.41
N ALA A 132 -1.41 10.34 -4.63
CA ALA A 132 -1.94 11.10 -5.75
C ALA A 132 -1.53 10.48 -7.11
N VAL A 133 -0.27 10.06 -7.23
CA VAL A 133 0.24 9.36 -8.41
C VAL A 133 -0.41 7.99 -8.60
N GLU A 134 -0.65 7.25 -7.52
CA GLU A 134 -1.35 5.97 -7.54
C GLU A 134 -2.80 6.13 -8.02
N LEU A 135 -3.52 7.16 -7.54
CA LEU A 135 -4.85 7.51 -8.01
C LEU A 135 -4.86 7.92 -9.49
N TYR A 136 -3.84 8.67 -9.92
CA TYR A 136 -3.69 9.10 -11.31
C TYR A 136 -3.52 7.92 -12.28
N HIS A 137 -2.65 6.97 -11.96
CA HIS A 137 -2.44 5.80 -12.80
C HIS A 137 -3.54 4.74 -12.62
N GLY A 138 -4.23 4.75 -11.47
CA GLY A 138 -5.24 3.75 -11.12
C GLY A 138 -4.62 2.40 -10.74
N ASN A 139 -3.52 2.39 -9.99
CA ASN A 139 -2.83 1.15 -9.63
C ASN A 139 -3.42 0.52 -8.34
N VAL A 140 -3.01 -0.72 -8.02
CA VAL A 140 -3.59 -1.60 -7.00
C VAL A 140 -2.96 -1.43 -5.61
N HIS A 141 -1.85 -0.69 -5.47
CA HIS A 141 -1.08 -0.58 -4.23
C HIS A 141 -1.88 0.03 -3.08
N LEU A 142 -2.84 0.92 -3.34
CA LEU A 142 -3.77 1.43 -2.30
C LEU A 142 -4.65 0.32 -1.73
N LEU A 143 -5.11 -0.62 -2.57
CA LEU A 143 -5.87 -1.78 -2.12
C LEU A 143 -4.97 -2.77 -1.36
N ILE A 144 -3.70 -2.90 -1.76
CA ILE A 144 -2.69 -3.67 -1.00
C ILE A 144 -2.47 -3.03 0.38
N ALA A 145 -2.38 -1.70 0.46
CA ALA A 145 -2.27 -0.96 1.72
C ALA A 145 -3.46 -1.27 2.65
N ALA A 146 -4.68 -1.25 2.10
CA ALA A 146 -5.88 -1.60 2.85
C ALA A 146 -5.92 -3.06 3.28
N ALA A 147 -5.53 -3.99 2.40
CA ALA A 147 -5.45 -5.42 2.71
C ALA A 147 -4.43 -5.72 3.82
N ILE A 148 -3.27 -5.05 3.81
CA ILE A 148 -2.27 -5.13 4.90
C ILE A 148 -2.89 -4.64 6.22
N ALA A 149 -3.57 -3.50 6.20
CA ALA A 149 -4.20 -2.95 7.40
C ALA A 149 -5.30 -3.88 7.96
N LEU A 150 -6.16 -4.41 7.09
CA LEU A 150 -7.21 -5.37 7.44
C LEU A 150 -6.65 -6.72 7.87
N GLY A 151 -5.52 -7.16 7.30
CA GLY A 151 -4.90 -8.46 7.54
C GLY A 151 -4.52 -8.72 9.00
N PHE A 152 -4.30 -7.66 9.80
CA PHE A 152 -4.07 -7.77 11.24
C PHE A 152 -5.33 -8.17 12.03
N ARG A 153 -6.51 -7.88 11.49
CA ARG A 153 -7.81 -8.24 12.09
C ARG A 153 -8.46 -9.44 11.40
N TYR A 154 -8.35 -9.51 10.08
CA TYR A 154 -8.95 -10.51 9.21
C TYR A 154 -7.85 -11.18 8.38
N PRO A 155 -7.25 -12.28 8.85
CA PRO A 155 -6.12 -12.92 8.18
C PRO A 155 -6.38 -13.28 6.70
N ALA A 156 -7.63 -13.58 6.33
CA ALA A 156 -7.99 -13.85 4.94
C ALA A 156 -7.64 -12.70 3.97
N ALA A 157 -7.58 -11.45 4.45
CA ALA A 157 -7.20 -10.28 3.64
C ALA A 157 -5.77 -10.38 3.08
N TRP A 158 -4.87 -11.14 3.71
CA TRP A 158 -3.53 -11.39 3.17
C TRP A 158 -3.55 -12.13 1.83
N SER A 159 -4.60 -12.90 1.54
CA SER A 159 -4.78 -13.58 0.25
C SER A 159 -4.81 -12.58 -0.91
N PHE A 160 -5.37 -11.38 -0.69
CA PHE A 160 -5.36 -10.33 -1.71
C PHE A 160 -3.94 -9.88 -2.06
N VAL A 161 -3.07 -9.72 -1.05
CA VAL A 161 -1.66 -9.34 -1.25
C VAL A 161 -0.90 -10.43 -2.02
N LEU A 162 -1.13 -11.69 -1.65
CA LEU A 162 -0.50 -12.84 -2.32
C LEU A 162 -0.99 -12.98 -3.77
N LEU A 163 -2.29 -12.89 -4.03
CA LEU A 163 -2.83 -13.10 -5.37
C LEU A 163 -2.50 -11.96 -6.36
N THR A 164 -2.13 -10.79 -5.84
CA THR A 164 -1.82 -9.61 -6.67
C THR A 164 -0.34 -9.47 -7.04
N LYS A 165 0.63 -9.96 -6.25
CA LYS A 165 2.06 -9.80 -6.57
C LYS A 165 2.93 -10.97 -6.12
N VAL A 166 2.65 -12.18 -6.59
CA VAL A 166 3.43 -13.39 -6.25
C VAL A 166 4.35 -13.89 -7.39
N THR A 167 4.04 -13.53 -8.64
CA THR A 167 4.46 -14.36 -9.78
C THR A 167 5.94 -14.29 -10.18
N PRO A 168 6.66 -13.15 -10.14
CA PRO A 168 8.06 -13.12 -10.61
C PRO A 168 9.00 -14.00 -9.77
N GLY A 169 8.69 -14.24 -8.50
CA GLY A 169 9.51 -15.06 -7.60
C GLY A 169 9.36 -16.57 -7.81
N ILE A 170 8.26 -17.02 -8.41
CA ILE A 170 7.99 -18.46 -8.61
C ILE A 170 8.93 -19.03 -9.69
N GLY A 171 9.19 -18.30 -10.77
CA GLY A 171 10.16 -18.72 -11.80
C GLY A 171 11.58 -18.91 -11.25
N LEU A 172 11.92 -18.20 -10.18
CA LEU A 172 13.21 -18.32 -9.50
C LEU A 172 13.32 -19.59 -8.65
N LEU A 173 12.20 -20.21 -8.26
CA LEU A 173 12.20 -21.50 -7.55
C LEU A 173 12.85 -22.61 -8.37
N TRP A 174 12.82 -22.53 -9.70
CA TRP A 174 13.54 -23.43 -10.60
C TRP A 174 15.04 -23.52 -10.24
N PHE A 175 15.70 -22.37 -10.12
CA PHE A 175 17.12 -22.29 -9.79
C PHE A 175 17.39 -22.68 -8.33
N VAL A 176 16.45 -22.42 -7.42
CA VAL A 176 16.53 -22.85 -6.01
C VAL A 176 16.46 -24.38 -5.89
N VAL A 177 15.49 -25.02 -6.58
CA VAL A 177 15.30 -26.47 -6.56
C VAL A 177 16.48 -27.21 -7.19
N ARG A 178 17.05 -26.66 -8.27
CA ARG A 178 18.24 -27.23 -8.93
C ARG A 178 19.57 -26.85 -8.30
N ARG A 179 19.57 -26.04 -7.23
CA ARG A 179 20.78 -25.51 -6.58
C ARG A 179 21.69 -24.74 -7.56
N GLU A 180 21.10 -24.11 -8.56
CA GLU A 180 21.76 -23.30 -9.58
C GLU A 180 21.96 -21.86 -9.06
N TRP A 181 22.86 -21.70 -8.09
CA TRP A 181 23.05 -20.44 -7.38
C TRP A 181 23.58 -19.31 -8.27
N ARG A 182 24.45 -19.63 -9.24
CA ARG A 182 25.04 -18.64 -10.15
C ARG A 182 23.98 -17.96 -11.04
N PRO A 183 23.12 -18.68 -11.78
CA PRO A 183 22.01 -18.07 -12.53
C PRO A 183 21.04 -17.27 -11.65
N LEU A 184 20.71 -17.77 -10.45
CA LEU A 184 19.84 -17.07 -9.51
C LEU A 184 20.43 -15.72 -9.07
N ILE A 185 21.73 -15.69 -8.76
CA ILE A 185 22.47 -14.47 -8.43
C ILE A 185 22.50 -13.52 -9.63
N VAL A 186 22.79 -14.02 -10.84
CA VAL A 186 22.84 -13.21 -12.06
C VAL A 186 21.49 -12.55 -12.35
N VAL A 187 20.39 -13.30 -12.30
CA VAL A 187 19.04 -12.74 -12.50
C VAL A 187 18.71 -11.72 -11.40
N GLY A 188 19.00 -12.04 -10.12
CA GLY A 188 18.78 -11.11 -9.01
C GLY A 188 19.62 -9.83 -9.10
N THR A 189 20.86 -9.92 -9.57
CA THR A 189 21.77 -8.78 -9.76
C THR A 189 21.37 -7.95 -10.97
N VAL A 190 21.05 -8.56 -12.12
CA VAL A 190 20.62 -7.84 -13.32
C VAL A 190 19.27 -7.17 -13.09
N THR A 191 18.28 -7.88 -12.54
CA THR A 191 17.00 -7.27 -12.15
C THR A 191 17.20 -6.17 -11.11
N GLY A 192 18.11 -6.36 -10.15
CA GLY A 192 18.46 -5.35 -9.15
C GLY A 192 19.11 -4.08 -9.73
N LEU A 193 20.02 -4.23 -10.70
CA LEU A 193 20.69 -3.13 -11.40
C LEU A 193 19.74 -2.37 -12.33
N LEU A 194 18.82 -3.07 -12.98
CA LEU A 194 17.84 -2.48 -13.89
C LEU A 194 16.71 -1.72 -13.17
N VAL A 195 16.43 -2.06 -11.89
CA VAL A 195 15.24 -1.56 -11.17
C VAL A 195 15.47 -0.34 -10.30
N ALA A 196 16.66 -0.14 -9.69
CA ALA A 196 17.17 1.13 -9.10
C ALA A 196 18.15 0.88 -7.94
N ALA A 197 19.04 1.88 -7.74
CA ALA A 197 19.83 2.35 -6.59
C ALA A 197 20.11 1.48 -5.33
N ILE A 198 19.34 0.45 -5.00
CA ILE A 198 19.66 -0.58 -4.00
C ILE A 198 19.11 -1.92 -4.53
N PRO A 199 19.98 -2.92 -4.83
CA PRO A 199 19.57 -4.19 -5.42
C PRO A 199 18.46 -4.89 -4.62
N LEU A 200 17.50 -5.52 -5.30
CA LEU A 200 16.41 -6.27 -4.65
C LEU A 200 16.93 -7.34 -3.69
N ALA A 201 18.06 -7.97 -4.04
CA ALA A 201 18.76 -8.94 -3.19
C ALA A 201 19.22 -8.37 -1.83
N VAL A 202 19.42 -7.06 -1.72
CA VAL A 202 19.73 -6.36 -0.47
C VAL A 202 18.45 -5.91 0.24
N ARG A 203 17.46 -5.43 -0.53
CA ARG A 203 16.18 -4.95 0.02
C ARG A 203 15.36 -6.06 0.68
N LEU A 204 15.38 -7.28 0.15
CA LEU A 204 14.63 -8.41 0.72
C LEU A 204 15.13 -8.81 2.13
N PRO A 205 16.44 -9.02 2.38
CA PRO A 205 16.96 -9.20 3.73
C PRO A 205 16.63 -8.05 4.68
N LEU A 206 16.71 -6.79 4.22
CA LEU A 206 16.37 -5.63 5.04
C LEU A 206 14.87 -5.58 5.38
N ALA A 207 14.00 -5.88 4.40
CA ALA A 207 12.56 -5.97 4.62
C ALA A 207 12.22 -7.09 5.62
N ALA A 208 12.85 -8.26 5.48
CA ALA A 208 12.70 -9.36 6.42
C ALA A 208 13.17 -8.98 7.84
N ALA A 209 14.35 -8.36 7.96
CA ALA A 209 14.87 -7.87 9.23
C ALA A 209 13.94 -6.84 9.88
N LEU A 210 13.37 -5.93 9.08
CA LEU A 210 12.41 -4.92 9.54
C LEU A 210 11.11 -5.54 10.04
N VAL A 211 10.57 -6.55 9.34
CA VAL A 211 9.39 -7.32 9.80
C VAL A 211 9.72 -8.10 11.08
N VAL A 212 10.84 -8.80 11.14
CA VAL A 212 11.27 -9.58 12.32
C VAL A 212 11.43 -8.67 13.54
N TRP A 213 12.10 -7.52 13.37
CA TRP A 213 12.22 -6.52 14.44
C TRP A 213 10.87 -5.95 14.84
N GLY A 214 10.00 -5.62 13.88
CA GLY A 214 8.67 -5.12 14.17
C GLY A 214 7.78 -6.13 14.88
N ALA A 215 7.84 -7.40 14.48
CA ALA A 215 7.13 -8.50 15.13
C ALA A 215 7.61 -8.71 16.58
N ARG A 216 8.92 -8.65 16.82
CA ARG A 216 9.50 -8.74 18.17
C ARG A 216 9.17 -7.55 19.08
N THR A 217 8.78 -6.41 18.50
CA THR A 217 8.57 -5.15 19.23
C THR A 217 7.13 -4.62 19.15
N ASP A 218 6.20 -5.42 18.64
CA ASP A 218 4.80 -5.07 18.37
C ASP A 218 4.61 -3.76 17.56
N ARG A 219 5.52 -3.52 16.61
CA ARG A 219 5.52 -2.34 15.74
C ARG A 219 4.92 -2.66 14.38
N ARG A 220 3.60 -2.55 14.27
CA ARG A 220 2.86 -2.93 13.05
C ARG A 220 3.18 -2.10 11.81
N TRP A 221 3.66 -0.87 11.99
CA TRP A 221 4.05 0.02 10.88
C TRP A 221 5.19 -0.56 10.04
N THR A 222 5.98 -1.49 10.58
CA THR A 222 7.09 -2.12 9.85
C THR A 222 6.61 -2.96 8.68
N VAL A 223 5.38 -3.48 8.73
CA VAL A 223 4.83 -4.36 7.70
C VAL A 223 4.54 -3.63 6.38
N PRO A 224 3.78 -2.52 6.33
CA PRO A 224 3.64 -1.75 5.10
C PRO A 224 4.97 -1.13 4.63
N ALA A 225 5.88 -0.77 5.55
CA ALA A 225 7.21 -0.28 5.19
C ALA A 225 8.06 -1.36 4.50
N ALA A 226 8.06 -2.59 5.05
CA ALA A 226 8.75 -3.72 4.45
C ALA A 226 8.10 -4.16 3.14
N ALA A 227 6.77 -4.12 3.02
CA ALA A 227 6.05 -4.41 1.79
C ALA A 227 6.43 -3.44 0.66
N ALA A 228 6.48 -2.13 0.95
CA ALA A 228 6.97 -1.13 0.00
C ALA A 228 8.44 -1.38 -0.40
N LEU A 229 9.30 -1.71 0.57
CA LEU A 229 10.72 -2.00 0.32
C LEU A 229 10.94 -3.25 -0.56
N ALA A 230 10.08 -4.26 -0.37
CA ALA A 230 10.13 -5.55 -1.06
C ALA A 230 9.50 -5.53 -2.46
N LEU A 231 8.97 -4.39 -2.93
CA LEU A 231 8.43 -4.29 -4.28
C LEU A 231 9.50 -4.68 -5.32
N PRO A 232 9.19 -5.64 -6.22
CA PRO A 232 10.14 -6.11 -7.24
C PRO A 232 10.63 -4.97 -8.11
N VAL A 233 9.74 -4.03 -8.44
CA VAL A 233 10.05 -2.76 -9.09
C VAL A 233 9.58 -1.63 -8.18
N LEU A 234 10.52 -0.86 -7.64
CA LEU A 234 10.21 0.23 -6.71
C LEU A 234 9.86 1.49 -7.49
N TRP A 235 8.61 1.55 -7.97
CA TRP A 235 8.05 2.78 -8.54
C TRP A 235 7.56 3.72 -7.45
N PHE A 236 7.56 5.02 -7.76
CA PHE A 236 7.11 6.06 -6.84
C PHE A 236 5.69 5.80 -6.30
N ALA A 237 4.77 5.36 -7.16
CA ALA A 237 3.40 5.02 -6.80
C ALA A 237 3.31 3.86 -5.78
N GLY A 238 4.25 2.90 -5.85
CA GLY A 238 4.32 1.78 -4.90
C GLY A 238 4.59 2.19 -3.45
N LEU A 239 5.12 3.39 -3.21
CA LEU A 239 5.26 3.96 -1.86
C LEU A 239 3.90 4.29 -1.23
N SER A 240 2.81 4.34 -2.00
CA SER A 240 1.45 4.52 -1.48
C SER A 240 1.02 3.44 -0.47
N ILE A 241 1.67 2.26 -0.48
CA ILE A 241 1.48 1.23 0.56
C ILE A 241 1.70 1.78 1.98
N LEU A 242 2.58 2.78 2.13
CA LEU A 242 2.85 3.43 3.42
C LEU A 242 1.62 4.16 4.00
N ALA A 243 0.60 4.45 3.18
CA ALA A 243 -0.68 4.99 3.65
C ALA A 243 -1.42 4.05 4.62
N ALA A 244 -1.04 2.77 4.71
CA ALA A 244 -1.53 1.85 5.74
C ALA A 244 -1.07 2.21 7.16
N ILE A 245 0.10 2.84 7.32
CA ILE A 245 0.70 3.16 8.64
C ILE A 245 -0.26 3.90 9.58
N PRO A 246 -0.92 5.00 9.18
CA PRO A 246 -1.87 5.67 10.05
C PRO A 246 -3.11 4.83 10.36
N ALA A 247 -3.60 4.01 9.42
CA ALA A 247 -4.72 3.11 9.65
C ALA A 247 -4.40 2.09 10.75
N LEU A 248 -3.16 1.59 10.81
CA LEU A 248 -2.70 0.63 11.83
C LEU A 248 -2.69 1.17 13.27
N ARG A 249 -2.90 2.48 13.48
CA ARG A 249 -3.09 3.07 14.82
C ARG A 249 -4.48 2.75 15.41
N ARG A 250 -5.43 2.34 14.58
CA ARG A 250 -6.81 2.02 14.98
C ARG A 250 -6.87 0.79 15.90
N PRO A 251 -7.44 0.90 17.11
CA PRO A 251 -7.60 -0.24 18.02
C PRO A 251 -8.42 -1.38 17.42
N GLU A 252 -9.41 -1.07 16.59
CA GLU A 252 -10.29 -2.07 15.95
C GLU A 252 -9.57 -2.99 14.96
N LEU A 253 -8.42 -2.56 14.42
CA LEU A 253 -7.59 -3.37 13.52
C LEU A 253 -6.60 -4.26 14.29
N ARG A 254 -6.65 -4.26 15.63
CA ARG A 254 -5.92 -5.22 16.47
C ARG A 254 -6.63 -6.58 16.43
N GLY A 255 -5.89 -7.61 16.04
CA GLY A 255 -6.35 -9.00 16.07
C GLY A 255 -6.84 -9.41 17.46
N THR A 256 -7.73 -10.40 17.53
CA THR A 256 -8.44 -10.86 18.74
C THR A 256 -7.58 -11.52 19.83
N HIS A 257 -6.25 -11.47 19.77
CA HIS A 257 -5.38 -12.02 20.82
C HIS A 257 -5.27 -11.15 22.09
N ALA A 258 -6.21 -10.24 22.32
CA ALA A 258 -6.35 -9.51 23.58
C ALA A 258 -7.41 -10.14 24.51
N VAL A 259 -7.50 -11.48 24.52
CA VAL A 259 -8.22 -12.23 25.57
C VAL A 259 -7.19 -13.10 26.26
N GLY A 260 -6.80 -12.70 27.47
CA GLY A 260 -5.93 -13.50 28.34
C GLY A 260 -4.77 -12.75 28.98
N SER A 261 -5.00 -11.61 29.65
CA SER A 261 -4.16 -11.28 30.81
C SER A 261 -4.76 -12.03 32.01
N PRO A 262 -4.06 -13.00 32.61
CA PRO A 262 -4.58 -13.79 33.74
C PRO A 262 -4.91 -12.95 34.99
N HIS A 263 -4.50 -11.69 35.04
CA HIS A 263 -4.69 -10.83 36.21
C HIS A 263 -6.08 -10.17 36.35
N ALA A 264 -6.93 -10.20 35.33
CA ALA A 264 -8.25 -9.55 35.43
C ALA A 264 -9.36 -10.44 36.00
N ALA A 265 -9.15 -11.76 36.09
CA ALA A 265 -10.17 -12.72 36.53
C ALA A 265 -10.21 -12.91 38.06
N ALA A 266 -9.18 -12.50 38.80
CA ALA A 266 -9.09 -12.71 40.25
C ALA A 266 -9.75 -11.61 41.11
N ALA A 267 -10.20 -10.50 40.50
CA ALA A 267 -10.76 -9.35 41.23
C ALA A 267 -12.30 -9.31 41.26
N LYS A 268 -12.96 -10.38 40.81
CA LYS A 268 -14.42 -10.50 40.85
C LYS A 268 -14.84 -11.92 41.24
N MET A 269 -14.71 -12.23 42.51
CA MET A 269 -15.63 -13.14 43.18
C MET A 269 -16.11 -12.46 44.48
N PRO A 270 -17.43 -12.44 44.74
CA PRO A 270 -18.02 -11.88 45.94
C PRO A 270 -17.65 -12.66 47.20
#